data_AF-A0A0C9UF09-F1
#
_entry.id   AF-A0A0C9UF09-F1
#
_cell.length_a   1.000
_cell.length_b   1.000
_cell.length_c   1.000
_cell.angle_alpha   90.00
_cell.angle_beta   90.00
_cell.angle_gamma   90.00
#
_symmetry.space_group_name_H-M   'P 1'
#
loop_
_entity.id
_entity.type
_entity.pdbx_description
1 polymer ?
#
loop_
_entity_poly.entity_id
_entity_poly.type
_entity_poly.pdbx_seq_one_letter_code
_entity_poly.pdbx_strand_id
1 'polypeptide(L)'
;QCQYCQVALLTGERHGGFCCGQAGKYANVIPPLPPLPPEMEWLSVQPNISFLSRKLNLMFSFASIETTERFPTHTGPQGFLAIQGHVYHR
;
A
#
# COMPACT_ATOMS: atom_id res chain seq x y z
N GLN A 1 6.20 -13.31 13.68
CA GLN A 1 5.32 -14.10 12.80
C GLN A 1 4.16 -14.67 13.61
N CYS A 2 3.00 -14.86 13.01
CA CYS A 2 1.86 -15.52 13.66
C CYS A 2 2.15 -17.01 13.86
N GLN A 3 1.88 -17.56 15.04
CA GLN A 3 2.13 -18.98 15.33
C GLN A 3 1.20 -19.95 14.57
N TYR A 4 0.04 -19.46 14.11
CA TYR A 4 -0.96 -20.28 13.43
C TYR A 4 -0.76 -20.28 11.91
N CYS A 5 -0.72 -19.10 11.28
CA CYS A 5 -0.61 -18.95 9.82
C CYS A 5 0.77 -18.52 9.32
N GLN A 6 1.76 -18.34 10.21
CA GLN A 6 3.14 -17.96 9.88
C GLN A 6 3.33 -16.60 9.17
N VAL A 7 2.27 -15.81 9.02
CA VAL A 7 2.40 -14.46 8.43
C VAL A 7 3.34 -13.57 9.25
N ALA A 8 4.15 -12.76 8.58
CA ALA A 8 4.90 -11.70 9.22
C ALA A 8 3.94 -10.71 9.90
N LEU A 9 4.22 -10.39 11.16
CA LEU A 9 3.43 -9.44 11.93
C LEU A 9 4.15 -8.09 11.90
N LEU A 10 3.39 -7.00 11.77
CA LEU A 10 3.94 -5.65 11.76
C LEU A 10 4.40 -5.21 13.16
N THR A 11 5.21 -4.15 13.22
CA THR A 11 5.72 -3.59 14.47
C THR A 11 4.57 -3.16 15.38
N GLY A 12 4.35 -3.87 16.49
CA GLY A 12 3.26 -3.64 17.44
C GLY A 12 2.19 -4.74 17.47
N GLU A 13 2.14 -5.59 16.45
CA GLU A 13 1.27 -6.76 16.42
C GLU A 13 1.91 -7.92 17.18
N ARG A 14 1.59 -8.04 18.47
CA ARG A 14 2.21 -9.05 19.35
C ARG A 14 1.67 -10.46 19.15
N HIS A 15 0.46 -10.59 18.59
CA HIS A 15 -0.27 -11.85 18.51
C HIS A 15 -0.94 -12.01 17.15
N GLY A 16 -1.21 -13.26 16.76
CA GLY A 16 -1.99 -13.61 15.57
C GLY A 16 -3.46 -13.18 15.61
N GLY A 17 -3.86 -12.30 16.52
CA GLY A 17 -5.23 -11.80 16.65
C GLY A 17 -5.74 -11.12 15.38
N PHE A 18 -4.87 -10.37 14.71
CA PHE A 18 -5.20 -9.69 13.45
C PHE A 18 -5.58 -10.68 12.33
N CYS A 19 -4.81 -11.76 12.18
CA CYS A 19 -4.94 -12.66 11.04
C CYS A 19 -5.67 -13.98 11.35
N CYS A 20 -5.61 -14.51 12.57
CA CYS A 20 -6.20 -15.79 12.96
C CYS A 20 -7.23 -15.66 14.09
N GLY A 21 -7.56 -14.43 14.50
CA GLY A 21 -8.40 -14.17 15.66
C GLY A 21 -7.71 -14.47 16.99
N GLN A 22 -8.39 -14.11 18.08
CA GLN A 22 -7.89 -14.35 19.43
C GLN A 22 -7.64 -15.85 19.65
N ALA A 23 -6.44 -16.21 20.13
CA ALA A 23 -6.01 -17.60 20.33
C ALA A 23 -6.21 -18.53 19.11
N GLY A 24 -6.14 -18.00 17.88
CA GLY A 24 -6.23 -18.81 16.67
C GLY A 24 -7.64 -19.31 16.33
N LYS A 25 -8.70 -18.66 16.85
CA LYS A 25 -10.10 -19.00 16.60
C LYS A 25 -10.43 -19.29 15.12
N TYR A 26 -9.77 -18.60 14.19
CA TYR A 26 -9.98 -18.72 12.75
C TYR A 26 -8.81 -19.36 12.00
N ALA A 27 -7.84 -19.95 12.70
CA ALA A 27 -6.65 -20.55 12.09
C ALA A 27 -6.98 -21.63 11.05
N ASN A 28 -8.06 -22.39 11.25
CA ASN A 28 -8.48 -23.47 10.36
C ASN A 28 -9.43 -23.01 9.24
N VAL A 29 -9.91 -21.77 9.30
CA VAL A 29 -10.90 -21.21 8.38
C VAL A 29 -10.23 -20.29 7.36
N ILE A 30 -9.17 -19.61 7.78
CA ILE A 30 -8.48 -18.64 6.96
C ILE A 30 -7.40 -19.37 6.15
N PRO A 31 -7.48 -19.36 4.81
CA PRO A 31 -6.43 -19.94 3.99
C PRO A 31 -5.11 -19.17 4.23
N PRO A 32 -3.96 -19.85 4.12
CA PRO A 32 -2.67 -19.18 4.22
C PRO A 32 -2.58 -18.07 3.18
N LEU A 33 -1.98 -16.94 3.56
CA LEU A 33 -1.71 -15.86 2.63
C LEU A 33 -0.78 -16.35 1.52
N PRO A 34 -1.00 -15.92 0.26
CA PRO A 34 -0.05 -16.18 -0.81
C PRO A 34 1.32 -15.60 -0.46
N PRO A 35 2.41 -16.16 -1.01
CA PRO A 35 3.74 -15.59 -0.82
C PRO A 35 3.76 -14.13 -1.28
N LEU A 36 4.58 -13.34 -0.60
CA LEU A 36 4.76 -11.94 -0.97
C LEU A 36 5.33 -11.87 -2.39
N PRO A 37 4.80 -11.00 -3.28
CA PRO A 37 5.42 -10.79 -4.58
C PRO A 37 6.88 -10.37 -4.43
N PRO A 38 7.80 -10.83 -5.31
CA PRO A 38 9.22 -10.48 -5.23
C PRO A 38 9.47 -8.96 -5.15
N GLU A 39 8.62 -8.17 -5.82
CA GLU A 39 8.69 -6.71 -5.82
C GLU A 39 8.41 -6.09 -4.45
N MET A 40 7.59 -6.76 -3.62
CA MET A 40 7.30 -6.34 -2.25
C MET A 40 8.30 -6.89 -1.23
N GLU A 41 9.03 -7.96 -1.58
CA GLU A 41 10.00 -8.58 -0.67
C GLU A 41 11.09 -7.59 -0.26
N TRP A 42 11.60 -6.81 -1.22
CA TRP A 42 12.54 -5.73 -0.93
C TRP A 42 11.99 -4.71 0.05
N LEU A 43 10.74 -4.28 -0.11
CA LEU A 43 10.11 -3.29 0.77
C LEU A 43 9.95 -3.81 2.20
N SER A 44 9.67 -5.10 2.35
CA SER A 44 9.43 -5.77 3.64
C SER A 44 10.65 -5.78 4.56
N VAL A 45 11.86 -5.74 4.00
CA VAL A 45 13.12 -5.80 4.76
C VAL A 45 13.74 -4.43 5.06
N GLN A 46 13.09 -3.34 4.64
CA GLN A 46 13.66 -2.00 4.82
C GLN A 46 13.48 -1.49 6.27
N PRO A 47 14.52 -0.92 6.90
CA PRO A 47 14.43 -0.41 8.27
C PRO A 47 13.45 0.78 8.40
N ASN A 48 13.15 1.47 7.30
CA ASN A 48 12.21 2.58 7.21
C ASN A 48 10.93 2.20 6.44
N ILE A 49 10.51 0.94 6.49
CA ILE A 49 9.32 0.42 5.78
C ILE A 49 8.08 1.30 5.91
N SER A 50 7.80 1.85 7.11
CA SER A 50 6.65 2.73 7.35
C SER A 50 6.69 4.01 6.51
N PHE A 51 7.88 4.60 6.32
CA PHE A 51 8.06 5.79 5.49
C PHE A 51 7.89 5.46 4.00
N LEU A 52 8.54 4.38 3.54
CA LEU A 52 8.47 3.95 2.14
C LEU A 52 7.07 3.50 1.74
N SER A 53 6.38 2.75 2.61
CA SER A 53 4.98 2.33 2.40
C SER A 53 4.04 3.53 2.30
N ARG A 54 4.23 4.56 3.12
CA ARG A 54 3.46 5.80 3.01
C ARG A 54 3.68 6.50 1.67
N LYS A 55 4.94 6.58 1.21
CA LYS A 55 5.28 7.16 -0.10
C LYS A 55 4.64 6.37 -1.24
N LEU A 56 4.69 5.03 -1.18
CA LEU A 56 4.07 4.16 -2.18
C LEU A 56 2.55 4.34 -2.22
N ASN A 57 1.90 4.34 -1.05
CA ASN A 57 0.47 4.61 -0.94
C ASN A 57 0.10 5.99 -1.51
N LEU A 58 0.88 7.03 -1.23
CA LEU A 58 0.65 8.36 -1.82
C LEU A 58 0.76 8.35 -3.35
N MET A 59 1.72 7.62 -3.92
CA MET A 59 1.84 7.49 -5.38
C MET A 59 0.64 6.75 -5.99
N PHE A 60 0.15 5.68 -5.35
CA PHE A 60 -1.07 4.99 -5.79
C PHE A 60 -2.31 5.87 -5.64
N SER A 61 -2.45 6.58 -4.52
CA SER A 61 -3.53 7.54 -4.32
C SER A 61 -3.48 8.65 -5.37
N PHE A 62 -2.30 9.18 -5.70
CA PHE A 62 -2.15 10.16 -6.77
C PHE A 62 -2.49 9.58 -8.15
N ALA A 63 -2.00 8.39 -8.48
CA ALA A 63 -2.29 7.74 -9.76
C ALA A 63 -3.77 7.33 -9.91
N SER A 64 -4.45 7.05 -8.80
CA SER A 64 -5.89 6.76 -8.75
C SER A 64 -6.77 8.01 -8.69
N ILE A 65 -6.18 9.20 -8.53
CA ILE A 65 -6.87 10.45 -8.90
C ILE A 65 -6.93 10.44 -10.42
N GLU A 66 -7.94 9.75 -10.96
CA GLU A 66 -8.34 9.85 -12.35
C GLU A 66 -8.55 11.34 -12.65
N THR A 67 -7.70 11.88 -13.52
CA THR A 67 -8.01 13.15 -14.17
C THR A 67 -9.21 12.88 -15.06
N THR A 68 -10.40 13.31 -14.63
CA THR A 68 -11.63 13.20 -15.43
C THR A 68 -11.59 14.06 -16.68
N GLU A 69 -10.65 15.00 -16.74
CA GLU A 69 -10.46 15.92 -17.85
C GLU A 69 -9.57 15.30 -18.93
N ARG A 70 -9.89 15.63 -20.18
CA ARG A 70 -9.07 15.23 -21.33
C ARG A 70 -7.66 15.82 -21.18
N PHE A 71 -6.64 15.05 -21.56
CA PHE A 71 -5.29 15.59 -21.71
C PHE A 71 -5.36 16.87 -22.58
N PRO A 72 -4.85 18.01 -22.10
CA PRO A 72 -4.89 19.25 -22.86
C PRO A 72 -4.14 19.06 -24.18
N THR A 73 -4.79 19.38 -25.30
CA THR A 73 -4.10 19.54 -26.58
C THR A 73 -3.25 20.80 -26.51
N HIS A 74 -1.96 20.62 -26.22
CA HIS A 74 -0.99 21.71 -26.20
C HIS A 74 -0.64 22.12 -27.63
N THR A 75 -1.00 23.36 -28.00
CA THR A 75 -0.56 24.01 -29.23
C THR A 75 0.74 24.82 -29.05
N GLY A 76 1.34 24.80 -27.85
CA GLY A 76 2.56 25.54 -27.47
C GLY A 76 3.79 24.66 -27.24
N PRO A 77 4.94 25.24 -26.82
CA PRO A 77 6.20 24.52 -26.61
C PRO A 77 6.03 23.38 -25.58
N GLN A 78 6.34 22.15 -25.97
CA GLN A 78 6.09 20.93 -25.18
C GLN A 78 6.96 20.77 -23.90
N GLY A 79 7.79 21.76 -23.57
CA GLY A 79 8.72 21.70 -22.45
C GLY A 79 8.14 22.08 -21.08
N PHE A 80 6.91 22.59 -21.02
CA PHE A 80 6.30 23.07 -19.77
C PHE A 80 4.84 22.58 -19.64
N LEU A 81 4.62 21.68 -18.68
CA LEU A 81 3.28 21.25 -18.24
C LEU A 81 3.06 21.75 -16.81
N ALA A 82 2.07 22.62 -16.62
CA ALA A 82 1.61 23.02 -15.29
C ALA A 82 0.23 22.40 -15.06
N ILE A 83 0.14 21.49 -14.09
CA ILE A 83 -1.13 20.88 -13.68
C ILE A 83 -1.67 21.69 -12.51
N GLN A 84 -2.80 22.39 -12.73
CA GLN A 84 -3.49 23.13 -11.67
C GLN A 84 -4.64 22.26 -11.14
N GLY A 85 -4.57 21.87 -9.87
CA GLY A 85 -5.61 21.11 -9.20
C GLY A 85 -6.16 21.87 -7.99
N HIS A 86 -7.43 21.65 -7.67
CA HIS A 86 -8.03 22.12 -6.41
C HIS A 86 -7.88 21.03 -5.35
N VAL A 87 -7.16 21.34 -4.27
CA VAL A 87 -7.13 20.47 -3.09
C VAL A 87 -8.32 20.85 -2.23
N TYR A 88 -9.36 20.02 -2.24
CA TYR A 88 -10.43 20.12 -1.27
C TYR A 88 -9.97 19.47 0.04
N HIS A 89 -9.70 20.29 1.06
CA HIS A 89 -9.50 19.81 2.41
C HIS A 89 -10.86 19.73 3.11
N ARG A 90 -11.15 18.61 3.76
CA ARG A 90 -12.33 18.46 4.63
C ARG A 90 -11.95 18.74 6.07
#